data_AF-A0A9D3V4X9-F1
#
_entry.id   AF-A0A9D3V4X9-F1
#
_cell.length_a   1.000
_cell.length_b   1.000
_cell.length_c   1.000
_cell.angle_alpha   90.00
_cell.angle_beta   90.00
_cell.angle_gamma   90.00
#
_symmetry.space_group_name_H-M   'P 1'
#
loop_
_entity.id
_entity.type
_entity.pdbx_description
1 polymer ?
#
loop_
_entity_poly.entity_id
_entity_poly.type
_entity_poly.pdbx_seq_one_letter_code
_entity_poly.pdbx_strand_id
1 'polypeptide(L)'
;MELTHMVAVSKFCYQNPRIWSRTQALSSSQHSVSPLPSSSNRIAPKTHLNTLQEAAKPYVNMPSMSDILSSSRAQNLDVQLRTLGPLFRITAKSLETNRELGRAEGLVRVWFGGKILHLDSIRLNRETLGMERSIFGIGLFIGAVAIRYGYDCGCKTAELLAINDSDLYHSKLVRFYKRIGFKAVHEVTGSTIGDMPHMLMWGGVGTRMDASIAELLVKWCSRFKSQD
;
A
#
# COMPACT_ATOMS: atom_id res chain seq x y z
N MET A 1 -29.84 4.47 -50.79
CA MET A 1 -29.53 5.32 -49.63
C MET A 1 -30.36 4.81 -48.47
N GLU A 2 -29.74 3.91 -47.75
CA GLU A 2 -30.15 3.06 -46.62
C GLU A 2 -28.78 2.54 -46.10
N LEU A 3 -28.48 2.26 -44.84
CA LEU A 3 -29.25 1.96 -43.64
C LEU A 3 -28.32 2.23 -42.42
N THR A 4 -28.96 2.53 -41.29
CA THR A 4 -28.46 2.49 -39.91
C THR A 4 -27.95 1.08 -39.49
N HIS A 5 -27.37 0.99 -38.27
CA HIS A 5 -26.95 -0.18 -37.46
C HIS A 5 -25.42 -0.46 -37.45
N MET A 6 -24.74 -0.85 -36.37
CA MET A 6 -25.08 -1.06 -34.95
C MET A 6 -23.77 -1.11 -34.15
N VAL A 7 -23.79 -0.56 -32.93
CA VAL A 7 -22.73 -0.70 -31.92
C VAL A 7 -22.84 -2.09 -31.27
N ALA A 8 -21.74 -2.83 -31.24
CA ALA A 8 -21.66 -4.11 -30.51
C ALA A 8 -21.41 -3.85 -29.02
N VAL A 9 -22.45 -4.09 -28.22
CA VAL A 9 -22.42 -4.13 -26.76
C VAL A 9 -22.11 -5.57 -26.33
N SER A 10 -20.95 -5.80 -25.72
CA SER A 10 -20.66 -7.09 -25.08
C SER A 10 -21.12 -7.05 -23.61
N LYS A 11 -22.29 -7.65 -23.39
CA LYS A 11 -22.81 -8.06 -22.09
C LYS A 11 -21.96 -9.21 -21.54
N PHE A 12 -21.46 -9.09 -20.31
CA PHE A 12 -21.20 -10.27 -19.49
C PHE A 12 -21.81 -10.09 -18.11
N CYS A 13 -22.87 -10.86 -17.91
CA CYS A 13 -23.60 -11.09 -16.68
C CYS A 13 -22.87 -12.23 -15.94
N TYR A 14 -22.47 -12.01 -14.69
CA TYR A 14 -22.19 -13.11 -13.78
C TYR A 14 -23.22 -13.07 -12.65
N GLN A 15 -24.15 -14.02 -12.73
CA GLN A 15 -25.13 -14.32 -11.70
C GLN A 15 -24.42 -14.81 -10.44
N ASN A 16 -24.83 -14.26 -9.30
CA ASN A 16 -24.44 -14.68 -7.96
C ASN A 16 -25.48 -15.67 -7.42
N PRO A 17 -25.13 -16.91 -7.05
CA PRO A 17 -26.02 -17.76 -6.27
C PRO A 17 -25.61 -17.77 -4.78
N ARG A 18 -26.65 -17.55 -3.96
CA ARG A 18 -26.89 -18.07 -2.60
C ARG A 18 -26.51 -17.18 -1.41
N ILE A 19 -27.53 -16.40 -1.07
CA ILE A 19 -28.04 -16.12 0.27
C ILE A 19 -27.90 -17.35 1.20
N TRP A 20 -27.31 -17.14 2.39
CA TRP A 20 -27.61 -17.93 3.58
C TRP A 20 -28.13 -16.97 4.66
N SER A 21 -29.41 -17.10 4.95
CA SER A 21 -30.12 -16.47 6.06
C SER A 21 -30.46 -17.54 7.11
N ARG A 22 -30.90 -17.09 8.29
CA ARG A 22 -31.47 -17.83 9.46
C ARG A 22 -30.46 -18.36 10.50
N THR A 23 -30.65 -18.26 11.83
CA THR A 23 -31.83 -17.91 12.68
C THR A 23 -31.37 -17.46 14.09
N GLN A 24 -32.05 -16.42 14.61
CA GLN A 24 -32.48 -16.05 15.98
C GLN A 24 -31.79 -16.61 17.25
N ALA A 25 -31.67 -15.72 18.26
CA ALA A 25 -32.36 -15.90 19.55
C ALA A 25 -32.52 -14.56 20.30
N LEU A 26 -33.76 -14.23 20.64
CA LEU A 26 -34.18 -13.22 21.61
C LEU A 26 -34.06 -13.83 23.02
N SER A 27 -33.63 -13.08 24.03
CA SER A 27 -33.98 -13.35 25.43
C SER A 27 -33.87 -12.09 26.29
N SER A 28 -34.76 -12.03 27.26
CA SER A 28 -35.33 -10.87 27.92
C SER A 28 -34.49 -10.25 29.03
N SER A 29 -34.81 -8.98 29.28
CA SER A 29 -34.40 -8.11 30.38
C SER A 29 -34.91 -8.56 31.76
N GLN A 30 -34.10 -8.35 32.80
CA GLN A 30 -34.59 -8.10 34.16
C GLN A 30 -33.70 -7.09 34.91
N HIS A 31 -34.37 -6.08 35.49
CA HIS A 31 -33.86 -5.09 36.42
C HIS A 31 -33.65 -5.70 37.82
N SER A 32 -32.65 -5.21 38.56
CA SER A 32 -32.69 -5.12 40.03
C SER A 32 -31.62 -4.12 40.51
N VAL A 33 -31.96 -3.37 41.56
CA VAL A 33 -31.36 -2.09 41.97
C VAL A 33 -30.85 -2.20 43.41
N SER A 34 -29.59 -1.78 43.64
CA SER A 34 -28.93 -1.23 44.87
C SER A 34 -28.73 -2.13 46.12
N PRO A 35 -27.84 -1.77 47.10
CA PRO A 35 -27.02 -0.54 47.27
C PRO A 35 -25.50 -0.73 47.58
N LEU A 36 -24.80 0.42 47.63
CA LEU A 36 -23.38 0.67 47.89
C LEU A 36 -22.80 0.07 49.20
N PRO A 37 -21.46 -0.07 49.26
CA PRO A 37 -20.75 0.69 50.29
C PRO A 37 -19.57 1.53 49.74
N SER A 38 -19.42 2.67 50.39
CA SER A 38 -18.37 3.68 50.31
C SER A 38 -16.99 3.11 50.69
N SER A 39 -15.98 3.38 49.88
CA SER A 39 -14.58 3.32 50.32
C SER A 39 -13.69 4.26 49.51
N SER A 40 -12.73 4.80 50.25
CA SER A 40 -12.14 6.12 50.12
C SER A 40 -11.04 6.19 49.06
N ASN A 41 -11.06 7.30 48.30
CA ASN A 41 -10.03 7.68 47.34
C ASN A 41 -8.70 8.01 48.03
N ARG A 42 -7.62 7.28 47.67
CA ARG A 42 -6.23 7.79 47.70
C ARG A 42 -5.44 7.18 46.54
N ILE A 43 -5.49 7.83 45.37
CA ILE A 43 -4.60 7.54 44.25
C ILE A 43 -3.42 8.51 44.36
N ALA A 44 -2.24 7.98 44.66
CA ALA A 44 -0.98 8.69 44.57
C ALA A 44 -0.60 8.94 43.09
N PRO A 45 -0.03 10.10 42.73
CA PRO A 45 0.35 10.38 41.35
C PRO A 45 1.60 9.58 40.98
N LYS A 46 1.45 8.58 40.10
CA LYS A 46 2.59 7.93 39.43
C LYS A 46 3.03 8.80 38.26
N THR A 47 4.14 9.49 38.44
CA THR A 47 4.88 10.24 37.42
C THR A 47 5.23 9.30 36.26
N HIS A 48 4.51 9.40 35.14
CA HIS A 48 4.76 8.58 33.94
C HIS A 48 5.84 9.25 33.07
N LEU A 49 7.09 9.11 33.51
CA LEU A 49 8.31 9.45 32.75
C LEU A 49 8.75 8.25 31.90
N ASN A 50 7.87 7.78 31.00
CA ASN A 50 8.16 6.65 30.09
C ASN A 50 8.01 7.01 28.60
N THR A 51 8.17 8.30 28.23
CA THR A 51 7.94 8.76 26.85
C THR A 51 9.24 8.97 26.03
N LEU A 52 10.41 8.59 26.53
CA LEU A 52 11.69 8.75 25.80
C LEU A 52 12.47 7.45 25.58
N GLN A 53 11.84 6.29 25.74
CA GLN A 53 12.47 4.98 25.53
C GLN A 53 11.82 4.15 24.41
N GLU A 54 11.35 4.81 23.35
CA GLU A 54 11.14 4.14 22.06
C GLU A 54 12.36 4.37 21.14
N ALA A 55 13.55 4.19 21.72
CA ALA A 55 14.82 4.25 21.03
C ALA A 55 15.16 2.86 20.45
N ALA A 56 15.08 2.77 19.12
CA ALA A 56 15.73 1.77 18.26
C ALA A 56 15.65 0.30 18.71
N LYS A 57 14.50 -0.36 18.46
CA LYS A 57 14.55 -1.81 18.22
C LYS A 57 15.38 -2.03 16.96
N PRO A 58 16.51 -2.76 17.01
CA PRO A 58 17.21 -3.14 15.80
C PRO A 58 16.23 -3.97 14.97
N TYR A 59 15.89 -3.49 13.76
CA TYR A 59 15.09 -4.25 12.80
C TYR A 59 15.96 -5.36 12.21
N VAL A 60 16.30 -6.36 13.03
CA VAL A 60 17.25 -7.46 12.72
C VAL A 60 16.80 -8.30 11.51
N ASN A 61 15.56 -8.15 11.05
CA ASN A 61 14.98 -8.95 9.96
C ASN A 61 14.55 -8.11 8.75
N MET A 62 15.21 -6.98 8.48
CA MET A 62 14.86 -6.18 7.32
C MET A 62 15.59 -6.70 6.06
N PRO A 63 14.88 -7.08 4.99
CA PRO A 63 15.51 -7.64 3.79
C PRO A 63 16.48 -6.61 3.18
N SER A 64 17.69 -7.05 2.84
CA SER A 64 18.66 -6.27 2.07
C SER A 64 18.22 -6.11 0.61
N MET A 65 18.81 -5.17 -0.11
CA MET A 65 18.57 -5.04 -1.55
C MET A 65 18.96 -6.35 -2.28
N SER A 66 20.05 -6.99 -1.88
CA SER A 66 20.46 -8.29 -2.43
C SER A 66 19.43 -9.39 -2.21
N ASP A 67 18.79 -9.46 -1.03
CA ASP A 67 17.78 -10.49 -0.72
C ASP A 67 16.53 -10.34 -1.61
N ILE A 68 16.12 -9.09 -1.83
CA ILE A 68 14.96 -8.78 -2.69
C ILE A 68 15.27 -9.16 -4.14
N LEU A 69 16.46 -8.79 -4.63
CA LEU A 69 16.87 -9.08 -6.01
C LEU A 69 17.19 -10.56 -6.25
N SER A 70 17.73 -11.29 -5.27
CA SER A 70 17.93 -12.74 -5.39
C SER A 70 16.59 -13.46 -5.44
N SER A 71 15.66 -13.09 -4.55
CA SER A 71 14.30 -13.62 -4.52
C SER A 71 13.52 -13.32 -5.81
N SER A 72 13.72 -12.15 -6.41
CA SER A 72 13.08 -11.83 -7.70
C SER A 72 13.63 -12.72 -8.82
N ARG A 73 14.94 -12.93 -8.87
CA ARG A 73 15.58 -13.80 -9.87
C ARG A 73 15.17 -15.27 -9.71
N ALA A 74 15.03 -15.76 -8.49
CA ALA A 74 14.46 -17.10 -8.22
C ALA A 74 13.03 -17.24 -8.78
N GLN A 75 12.31 -16.13 -8.94
CA GLN A 75 11.02 -16.07 -9.60
C GLN A 75 11.11 -15.63 -11.07
N ASN A 76 12.25 -15.81 -11.75
CA ASN A 76 12.50 -15.41 -13.14
C ASN A 76 12.20 -13.93 -13.45
N LEU A 77 12.42 -13.04 -12.47
CA LEU A 77 12.27 -11.60 -12.62
C LEU A 77 13.63 -10.90 -12.43
N ASP A 78 14.07 -10.20 -13.47
CA ASP A 78 15.17 -9.25 -13.36
C ASP A 78 14.62 -7.88 -13.00
N VAL A 79 14.93 -7.40 -11.79
CA VAL A 79 14.46 -6.11 -11.30
C VAL A 79 15.65 -5.17 -11.21
N GLN A 80 15.56 -4.02 -11.87
CA GLN A 80 16.63 -3.04 -11.95
C GLN A 80 16.16 -1.69 -11.40
N LEU A 81 16.95 -1.11 -10.51
CA LEU A 81 16.80 0.26 -10.04
C LEU A 81 17.75 1.18 -10.81
N ARG A 82 17.25 2.32 -11.29
CA ARG A 82 18.04 3.40 -11.88
C ARG A 82 17.67 4.71 -11.19
N THR A 83 18.66 5.55 -10.93
CA THR A 83 18.47 6.84 -10.26
C THR A 83 19.02 7.97 -11.12
N LEU A 84 18.37 9.13 -11.05
CA LEU A 84 18.83 10.36 -11.68
C LEU A 84 18.51 11.52 -10.72
N GLY A 85 19.48 11.90 -9.89
CA GLY A 85 19.26 12.84 -8.81
C GLY A 85 18.21 12.30 -7.82
N PRO A 86 17.19 13.10 -7.42
CA PRO A 86 16.15 12.63 -6.49
C PRO A 86 15.20 11.61 -7.13
N LEU A 87 15.13 11.55 -8.46
CA LEU A 87 14.24 10.68 -9.21
C LEU A 87 14.79 9.26 -9.28
N PHE A 88 13.90 8.29 -9.29
CA PHE A 88 14.26 6.90 -9.54
C PHE A 88 13.23 6.21 -10.44
N ARG A 89 13.71 5.17 -11.12
CA ARG A 89 12.90 4.26 -11.92
C ARG A 89 13.30 2.83 -11.61
N ILE A 90 12.30 1.99 -11.42
CA ILE A 90 12.45 0.55 -11.27
C ILE A 90 11.81 -0.12 -12.47
N THR A 91 12.51 -1.08 -13.06
CA THR A 91 12.00 -1.86 -14.19
C THR A 91 12.11 -3.34 -13.84
N ALA A 92 11.02 -4.08 -14.02
CA ALA A 92 11.00 -5.54 -13.91
C ALA A 92 10.88 -6.14 -15.29
N LYS A 93 11.79 -7.07 -15.61
CA LYS A 93 11.81 -7.83 -16.87
C LYS A 93 11.72 -9.33 -16.60
N SER A 94 11.17 -10.06 -17.57
CA SER A 94 11.29 -11.52 -17.58
C SER A 94 12.74 -11.91 -17.85
N LEU A 95 13.33 -12.77 -17.03
CA LEU A 95 14.65 -13.34 -17.31
C LEU A 95 14.65 -14.22 -18.57
N GLU A 96 13.53 -14.85 -18.88
CA GLU A 96 13.38 -15.76 -20.02
C GLU A 96 13.25 -15.01 -21.34
N THR A 97 12.37 -14.00 -21.39
CA THR A 97 12.02 -13.31 -22.66
C THR A 97 12.65 -11.92 -22.80
N ASN A 98 13.32 -11.41 -21.77
CA ASN A 98 13.82 -10.04 -21.63
C ASN A 98 12.73 -8.94 -21.76
N ARG A 99 11.45 -9.31 -21.86
CA ARG A 99 10.36 -8.34 -22.00
C ARG A 99 10.11 -7.62 -20.70
N GLU A 100 9.77 -6.34 -20.80
CA GLU A 100 9.36 -5.52 -19.65
C GLU A 100 8.00 -5.98 -19.16
N LEU A 101 7.94 -6.39 -17.89
CA LEU A 101 6.73 -6.86 -17.23
C LEU A 101 6.08 -5.74 -16.40
N GLY A 102 6.88 -4.81 -15.91
CA GLY A 102 6.38 -3.66 -15.19
C GLY A 102 7.45 -2.63 -14.89
N ARG A 103 7.00 -1.46 -14.47
CA ARG A 103 7.82 -0.31 -14.15
C ARG A 103 7.19 0.48 -13.02
N ALA A 104 8.02 1.05 -12.16
CA ALA A 104 7.61 2.10 -11.25
C ALA A 104 8.56 3.29 -11.28
N GLU A 105 8.02 4.46 -11.01
CA GLU A 105 8.77 5.72 -10.94
C GLU A 105 8.38 6.45 -9.66
N GLY A 106 9.31 7.26 -9.17
CA GLY A 106 9.10 8.06 -7.97
C GLY A 106 10.30 8.95 -7.71
N LEU A 107 10.28 9.63 -6.57
CA LEU A 107 11.39 10.46 -6.15
C LEU A 107 11.55 10.52 -4.63
N VAL A 108 12.77 10.85 -4.19
CA VAL A 108 13.07 11.16 -2.79
C VAL A 108 12.95 12.66 -2.60
N ARG A 109 11.97 13.07 -1.80
CA ARG A 109 11.71 14.48 -1.44
C ARG A 109 12.38 14.81 -0.13
N VAL A 110 13.00 15.99 -0.07
CA VAL A 110 13.48 16.57 1.19
C VAL A 110 12.40 17.53 1.69
N TRP A 111 11.91 17.31 2.91
CA TRP A 111 10.88 18.15 3.53
C TRP A 111 11.26 18.53 4.97
N PHE A 112 10.54 19.48 5.56
CA PHE A 112 10.69 19.80 6.97
C PHE A 112 10.28 18.57 7.80
N GLY A 113 11.23 17.95 8.50
CA GLY A 113 11.02 16.68 9.22
C GLY A 113 11.69 15.45 8.61
N GLY A 114 12.39 15.59 7.48
CA GLY A 114 13.25 14.54 6.91
C GLY A 114 12.97 14.25 5.45
N LYS A 115 13.38 13.06 4.99
CA LYS A 115 13.16 12.62 3.62
C LYS A 115 11.89 11.78 3.51
N ILE A 116 11.13 11.99 2.44
CA ILE A 116 9.92 11.26 2.10
C ILE A 116 10.15 10.54 0.78
N LEU A 117 9.85 9.24 0.75
CA LEU A 117 9.82 8.48 -0.49
C LEU A 117 8.46 8.72 -1.16
N HIS A 118 8.46 9.46 -2.27
CA HIS A 118 7.27 9.72 -3.05
C HIS A 118 7.15 8.69 -4.17
N LEU A 119 6.08 7.91 -4.14
CA LEU A 119 5.74 6.94 -5.18
C LEU A 119 4.75 7.60 -6.13
N ASP A 120 5.18 7.78 -7.38
CA ASP A 120 4.41 8.50 -8.38
C ASP A 120 3.55 7.54 -9.20
N SER A 121 4.20 6.61 -9.91
CA SER A 121 3.49 5.70 -10.80
C SER A 121 4.01 4.27 -10.72
N ILE A 122 3.11 3.33 -10.93
CA ILE A 122 3.42 1.91 -11.16
C ILE A 122 2.56 1.42 -12.32
N ARG A 123 3.18 0.75 -13.28
CA ARG A 123 2.54 0.19 -14.47
C ARG A 123 2.97 -1.26 -14.62
N LEU A 124 2.01 -2.15 -14.80
CA LEU A 124 2.25 -3.57 -15.05
C LEU A 124 1.67 -3.91 -16.42
N ASN A 125 2.44 -4.62 -17.23
CA ASN A 125 2.05 -4.94 -18.60
C ASN A 125 1.08 -6.12 -18.65
N ARG A 126 0.25 -6.19 -19.69
CA ARG A 126 -0.74 -7.26 -19.86
C ARG A 126 -0.12 -8.65 -19.93
N GLU A 127 1.15 -8.75 -20.36
CA GLU A 127 1.93 -9.99 -20.34
C GLU A 127 1.97 -10.63 -18.95
N THR A 128 1.93 -9.83 -17.87
CA THR A 128 1.85 -10.33 -16.49
C THR A 128 0.57 -11.10 -16.16
N LEU A 129 -0.51 -10.90 -16.93
CA LEU A 129 -1.77 -11.63 -16.73
C LEU A 129 -1.70 -13.08 -17.19
N GLY A 130 -0.84 -13.37 -18.17
CA GLY A 130 -0.63 -14.71 -18.72
C GLY A 130 0.47 -15.50 -18.02
N MET A 131 1.17 -14.88 -17.08
CA MET A 131 2.17 -15.56 -16.26
C MET A 131 1.48 -16.36 -15.17
N GLU A 132 2.00 -17.53 -14.81
CA GLU A 132 1.55 -18.27 -13.61
C GLU A 132 1.76 -17.47 -12.31
N ARG A 133 2.49 -16.35 -12.39
CA ARG A 133 2.75 -15.45 -11.29
C ARG A 133 1.62 -14.46 -11.16
N SER A 134 1.16 -14.24 -9.93
CA SER A 134 0.21 -13.17 -9.68
C SER A 134 0.84 -11.81 -10.03
N ILE A 135 0.06 -10.94 -10.69
CA ILE A 135 0.33 -9.50 -10.82
C ILE A 135 0.79 -8.90 -9.48
N PHE A 136 0.19 -9.40 -8.39
CA PHE A 136 0.53 -9.04 -7.03
C PHE A 136 2.00 -9.31 -6.69
N GLY A 137 2.56 -10.43 -7.14
CA GLY A 137 3.96 -10.81 -6.89
C GLY A 137 4.95 -9.87 -7.57
N ILE A 138 4.73 -9.57 -8.86
CA ILE A 138 5.59 -8.64 -9.62
C ILE A 138 5.51 -7.24 -9.01
N GLY A 139 4.29 -6.76 -8.75
CA GLY A 139 4.07 -5.46 -8.10
C GLY A 139 4.73 -5.37 -6.72
N LEU A 140 4.73 -6.47 -5.95
CA LEU A 140 5.39 -6.53 -4.65
C LEU A 140 6.91 -6.43 -4.76
N PHE A 141 7.55 -7.07 -5.74
CA PHE A 141 9.00 -6.93 -5.95
C PHE A 141 9.39 -5.51 -6.37
N ILE A 142 8.66 -4.93 -7.32
CA ILE A 142 8.88 -3.53 -7.73
C ILE A 142 8.72 -2.60 -6.52
N GLY A 143 7.64 -2.77 -5.75
CA GLY A 143 7.38 -2.02 -4.54
C GLY A 143 8.49 -2.22 -3.49
N ALA A 144 8.95 -3.44 -3.26
CA ALA A 144 9.99 -3.74 -2.27
C ALA A 144 11.33 -3.09 -2.60
N VAL A 145 11.74 -3.09 -3.88
CA VAL A 145 12.93 -2.36 -4.33
C VAL A 145 12.75 -0.86 -4.09
N ALA A 146 11.57 -0.28 -4.36
CA ALA A 146 11.30 1.14 -4.11
C ALA A 146 11.39 1.49 -2.62
N ILE A 147 10.73 0.70 -1.77
CA ILE A 147 10.73 0.92 -0.32
C ILE A 147 12.14 0.72 0.26
N ARG A 148 12.87 -0.30 -0.19
CA ARG A 148 14.25 -0.52 0.26
C ARG A 148 15.17 0.62 -0.16
N TYR A 149 15.04 1.10 -1.39
CA TYR A 149 15.77 2.29 -1.85
C TYR A 149 15.45 3.52 -1.00
N GLY A 150 14.17 3.74 -0.66
CA GLY A 150 13.77 4.81 0.27
C GLY A 150 14.40 4.66 1.65
N TYR A 151 14.44 3.44 2.20
CA TYR A 151 15.12 3.14 3.46
C TYR A 151 16.60 3.51 3.40
N ASP A 152 17.30 3.07 2.35
CA ASP A 152 18.73 3.34 2.15
C ASP A 152 19.01 4.85 1.96
N CYS A 153 18.04 5.60 1.39
CA CYS A 153 18.11 7.05 1.29
C CYS A 153 17.87 7.78 2.63
N GLY A 154 17.41 7.07 3.67
CA GLY A 154 17.05 7.63 4.98
C GLY A 154 15.62 8.15 5.06
N CYS A 155 14.73 7.74 4.14
CA CYS A 155 13.32 8.06 4.23
C CYS A 155 12.66 7.25 5.35
N LYS A 156 11.78 7.90 6.12
CA LYS A 156 10.97 7.24 7.16
C LYS A 156 9.57 6.88 6.66
N THR A 157 9.05 7.71 5.78
CA THR A 157 7.69 7.61 5.25
C THR A 157 7.74 7.42 3.74
N ALA A 158 6.87 6.53 3.25
CA ALA A 158 6.52 6.44 1.84
C ALA A 158 5.12 7.01 1.64
N GLU A 159 4.93 7.84 0.61
CA GLU A 159 3.64 8.43 0.24
C GLU A 159 3.25 8.03 -1.18
N LEU A 160 1.95 7.86 -1.43
CA LEU A 160 1.37 7.66 -2.75
C LEU A 160 -0.03 8.27 -2.83
N LEU A 161 -0.53 8.46 -4.05
CA LEU A 161 -1.93 8.83 -4.29
C LEU A 161 -2.68 7.68 -4.97
N ALA A 162 -3.74 7.21 -4.34
CA ALA A 162 -4.74 6.38 -5.00
C ALA A 162 -5.67 7.29 -5.79
N ILE A 163 -5.33 7.55 -7.06
CA ILE A 163 -6.10 8.43 -7.96
C ILE A 163 -7.54 7.93 -8.10
N ASN A 164 -8.50 8.86 -8.16
CA ASN A 164 -9.91 8.56 -8.37
C ASN A 164 -10.34 8.82 -9.83
N ASP A 165 -10.02 7.90 -10.73
CA ASP A 165 -10.54 7.91 -12.11
C ASP A 165 -12.01 7.43 -12.17
N SER A 166 -12.38 6.51 -11.27
CA SER A 166 -13.76 6.09 -11.02
C SER A 166 -13.89 5.49 -9.62
N ASP A 167 -15.05 5.66 -8.99
CA ASP A 167 -15.27 5.24 -7.60
C ASP A 167 -15.00 3.73 -7.37
N LEU A 168 -15.33 2.90 -8.36
CA LEU A 168 -15.08 1.46 -8.29
C LEU A 168 -13.58 1.14 -8.33
N TYR A 169 -12.83 1.77 -9.23
CA TYR A 169 -11.38 1.54 -9.31
C TYR A 169 -10.65 2.15 -8.12
N HIS A 170 -11.05 3.36 -7.73
CA HIS A 170 -10.53 4.07 -6.58
C HIS A 170 -10.67 3.25 -5.29
N SER A 171 -11.87 2.76 -4.99
CA SER A 171 -12.12 1.94 -3.80
C SER A 171 -11.34 0.61 -3.80
N LYS A 172 -11.08 0.03 -4.99
CA LYS A 172 -10.20 -1.15 -5.13
C LYS A 172 -8.75 -0.80 -4.85
N LEU A 173 -8.24 0.30 -5.39
CA LEU A 173 -6.86 0.77 -5.17
C LEU A 173 -6.62 1.09 -3.69
N VAL A 174 -7.52 1.84 -3.05
CA VAL A 174 -7.42 2.14 -1.61
C VAL A 174 -7.40 0.85 -0.78
N ARG A 175 -8.29 -0.10 -1.06
CA ARG A 175 -8.32 -1.39 -0.35
C ARG A 175 -7.05 -2.20 -0.58
N PHE A 176 -6.52 -2.20 -1.80
CA PHE A 176 -5.25 -2.85 -2.15
C PHE A 176 -4.10 -2.26 -1.35
N TYR A 177 -3.93 -0.93 -1.37
CA TYR A 177 -2.85 -0.25 -0.68
C TYR A 177 -2.95 -0.39 0.86
N LYS A 178 -4.17 -0.39 1.41
CA LYS A 178 -4.40 -0.75 2.82
C LYS A 178 -3.90 -2.14 3.17
N ARG A 179 -4.19 -3.14 2.31
CA ARG A 179 -3.75 -4.52 2.53
C ARG A 179 -2.23 -4.64 2.55
N ILE A 180 -1.52 -3.92 1.67
CA ILE A 180 -0.05 -4.01 1.62
C ILE A 180 0.64 -3.20 2.72
N GLY A 181 -0.03 -2.24 3.37
CA GLY A 181 0.44 -1.57 4.58
C GLY A 181 0.31 -0.05 4.62
N PHE A 182 -0.25 0.57 3.58
CA PHE A 182 -0.50 2.01 3.56
C PHE A 182 -1.76 2.37 4.35
N LYS A 183 -1.79 3.59 4.90
CA LYS A 183 -2.93 4.15 5.62
C LYS A 183 -3.43 5.36 4.86
N ALA A 184 -4.75 5.50 4.72
CA ALA A 184 -5.33 6.70 4.13
C ALA A 184 -5.12 7.88 5.10
N VAL A 185 -4.59 9.00 4.59
CA VAL A 185 -4.23 10.16 5.42
C VAL A 185 -5.06 11.38 5.04
N HIS A 186 -5.29 11.60 3.75
CA HIS A 186 -5.99 12.78 3.27
C HIS A 186 -6.76 12.47 1.99
N GLU A 187 -7.97 12.99 1.87
CA GLU A 187 -8.76 12.91 0.63
C GLU A 187 -8.54 14.19 -0.17
N VAL A 188 -7.86 14.05 -1.30
CA VAL A 188 -7.55 15.13 -2.23
C VAL A 188 -8.77 15.33 -3.13
N THR A 189 -9.62 16.29 -2.78
CA THR A 189 -10.86 16.57 -3.52
C THR A 189 -10.68 17.64 -4.60
N GLY A 190 -9.63 18.47 -4.46
CA GLY A 190 -9.39 19.64 -5.31
C GLY A 190 -10.26 20.84 -4.95
N SER A 191 -11.04 20.76 -3.87
CA SER A 191 -11.90 21.84 -3.40
C SER A 191 -11.23 22.76 -2.37
N THR A 192 -10.10 22.33 -1.79
CA THR A 192 -9.40 23.09 -0.75
C THR A 192 -8.04 23.58 -1.21
N ILE A 193 -7.56 24.70 -0.66
CA ILE A 193 -6.21 25.23 -0.93
C ILE A 193 -5.13 24.19 -0.57
N GLY A 194 -5.37 23.36 0.44
CA GLY A 194 -4.47 22.27 0.85
C GLY A 194 -4.35 21.14 -0.18
N ASP A 195 -5.28 21.03 -1.14
CA ASP A 195 -5.24 20.02 -2.19
C ASP A 195 -4.32 20.42 -3.36
N MET A 196 -4.07 21.71 -3.56
CA MET A 196 -3.30 22.21 -4.70
C MET A 196 -1.90 21.58 -4.82
N PRO A 197 -1.08 21.48 -3.75
CA PRO A 197 0.23 20.83 -3.86
C PRO A 197 0.11 19.35 -4.27
N HIS A 198 -0.89 18.64 -3.76
CA HIS A 198 -1.13 17.23 -4.10
C HIS A 198 -1.59 17.06 -5.55
N MET A 199 -2.47 17.95 -6.03
CA MET A 199 -2.93 17.97 -7.42
C MET A 199 -1.81 18.32 -8.39
N LEU A 200 -0.93 19.28 -8.06
CA LEU A 200 0.22 19.63 -8.91
C LEU A 200 1.22 18.47 -9.03
N MET A 201 1.40 17.73 -7.94
CA MET A 201 2.37 16.64 -7.87
C MET A 201 1.91 15.38 -8.60
N TRP A 202 0.68 14.92 -8.35
CA TRP A 202 0.16 13.68 -8.94
C TRP A 202 -0.79 13.89 -10.12
N GLY A 203 -1.21 15.12 -10.40
CA GLY A 203 -2.06 15.46 -11.55
C GLY A 203 -3.53 15.10 -11.40
N GLY A 204 -4.02 14.79 -10.19
CA GLY A 204 -5.42 14.36 -10.01
C GLY A 204 -5.94 14.38 -8.57
N VAL A 205 -7.23 14.07 -8.45
CA VAL A 205 -7.93 13.86 -7.18
C VAL A 205 -7.82 12.40 -6.74
N GLY A 206 -7.96 12.14 -5.44
CA GLY A 206 -7.84 10.78 -4.93
C GLY A 206 -7.59 10.73 -3.43
N THR A 207 -7.13 9.59 -2.93
CA THR A 207 -6.79 9.42 -1.52
C THR A 207 -5.29 9.35 -1.36
N ARG A 208 -4.69 10.33 -0.66
CA ARG A 208 -3.29 10.29 -0.25
C ARG A 208 -3.12 9.24 0.83
N MET A 209 -2.11 8.41 0.66
CA MET A 209 -1.82 7.32 1.59
C MET A 209 -0.35 7.31 1.96
N ASP A 210 -0.08 7.10 3.26
CA ASP A 210 1.27 7.08 3.81
C ASP A 210 1.55 5.72 4.48
N ALA A 211 2.82 5.34 4.53
CA ALA A 211 3.28 4.15 5.24
C ALA A 211 4.66 4.38 5.87
N SER A 212 4.89 3.73 7.01
CA SER A 212 6.25 3.63 7.58
C SER A 212 7.07 2.67 6.73
N ILE A 213 8.19 3.16 6.19
CA ILE A 213 9.11 2.34 5.38
C ILE A 213 9.62 1.14 6.20
N ALA A 214 9.87 1.36 7.49
CA ALA A 214 10.37 0.31 8.35
C ALA A 214 9.35 -0.83 8.51
N GLU A 215 8.10 -0.47 8.77
CA GLU A 215 6.99 -1.44 8.90
C GLU A 215 6.73 -2.19 7.60
N LEU A 216 6.82 -1.52 6.44
CA LEU A 216 6.63 -2.16 5.14
C LEU A 216 7.67 -3.25 4.89
N LEU A 217 8.95 -2.97 5.11
CA LEU A 217 10.01 -3.96 4.88
C LEU A 217 9.90 -5.15 5.83
N VAL A 218 9.53 -4.93 7.10
CA VAL A 218 9.26 -6.02 8.05
C VAL A 218 8.07 -6.86 7.59
N LYS A 219 6.97 -6.21 7.19
CA LYS A 219 5.74 -6.88 6.75
C LYS A 219 5.97 -7.72 5.50
N TRP A 220 6.82 -7.25 4.58
CA TRP A 220 7.07 -7.94 3.31
C TRP A 220 8.25 -8.90 3.39
N CYS A 221 9.06 -8.87 4.45
CA CYS A 221 10.25 -9.70 4.63
C CYS A 221 10.01 -11.19 4.37
N SER A 222 8.88 -11.74 4.82
CA SER A 222 8.54 -13.16 4.63
C SER A 222 8.45 -13.59 3.15
N ARG A 223 8.36 -12.64 2.21
CA ARG A 223 8.29 -12.89 0.78
C ARG A 223 9.65 -12.88 0.08
N PHE A 224 10.70 -12.45 0.78
CA PHE A 224 12.06 -12.30 0.23
C PHE A 224 13.10 -13.16 0.96
N LYS A 225 12.66 -13.98 1.92
CA LYS A 225 13.55 -15.00 2.49
C LYS A 225 13.70 -16.09 1.45
N SER A 226 14.94 -16.39 1.08
CA SER A 226 15.27 -17.60 0.36
C SER A 226 14.73 -18.79 1.16
N GLN A 227 14.01 -19.69 0.50
CA GLN A 227 13.85 -21.04 1.02
C GLN A 227 15.18 -21.74 0.75
N ASP A 228 16.07 -21.70 1.74
CA ASP A 228 17.22 -22.60 1.80
C ASP A 228 16.73 -24.02 2.13
#